data_AF-A0A0A9G4E2-F1
#
_entry.id   AF-A0A0A9G4E2-F1
#
_cell.length_a   1.000
_cell.length_b   1.000
_cell.length_c   1.000
_cell.angle_alpha   90.00
_cell.angle_beta   90.00
_cell.angle_gamma   90.00
#
_symmetry.space_group_name_H-M   'P 1'
#
loop_
_entity.id
_entity.type
_entity.pdbx_description
1 polymer ?
#
loop_
_entity_poly.entity_id
_entity_poly.type
_entity_poly.pdbx_seq_one_letter_code
_entity_poly.pdbx_strand_id
1 'polypeptide(L)' 'MALSLLRPRMPSRYHNDLSSLISKVDRPCLHAALLGFKHPHSGKVLEFSCPPPEDFAEVLDELRHVTATSDGFGQ' A
#
# COMPACT_ATOMS: atom_id res chain seq x y z
N MET A 1 9.94 8.23 10.90
CA MET A 1 10.66 8.66 9.67
C MET A 1 9.75 8.78 8.44
N ALA A 2 8.76 7.91 8.21
CA ALA A 2 7.84 8.05 7.07
C ALA A 2 6.94 9.31 7.15
N LEU A 3 6.36 9.62 8.31
CA LEU A 3 5.49 10.79 8.51
C LEU A 3 6.16 12.13 8.17
N SER A 4 7.44 12.31 8.54
CA SER A 4 8.19 13.54 8.22
C SER A 4 8.40 13.74 6.72
N LEU A 5 8.48 12.65 5.96
CA LEU A 5 8.62 12.70 4.50
C LEU A 5 7.28 12.97 3.80
N LEU A 6 6.17 12.55 4.40
CA LEU A 6 4.83 12.72 3.83
C LEU A 6 4.21 14.08 4.16
N ARG A 7 4.42 14.62 5.36
CA ARG A 7 3.91 15.92 5.81
C ARG A 7 4.04 17.07 4.79
N PRO A 8 5.21 17.32 4.16
CA PRO A 8 5.34 18.43 3.22
C PRO A 8 4.61 18.21 1.89
N ARG A 9 4.17 16.98 1.58
CA ARG A 9 3.51 16.64 0.33
C ARG A 9 1.99 16.52 0.45
N MET A 10 1.43 16.70 1.65
CA MET A 10 0.03 16.41 1.92
C MET A 10 -0.66 17.51 2.73
N PRO A 11 -1.91 17.88 2.38
CA PRO A 11 -2.73 18.80 3.16
C PRO A 11 -2.89 18.37 4.62
N SER A 12 -2.93 19.35 5.53
CA SER A 12 -3.03 19.10 6.98
C SER A 12 -4.26 18.30 7.41
N ARG A 13 -5.34 18.30 6.61
CA ARG A 13 -6.57 17.55 6.88
C ARG A 13 -6.35 16.03 6.98
N TYR A 14 -5.28 15.50 6.39
CA TYR A 14 -4.96 14.07 6.40
C TYR A 14 -3.99 13.63 7.47
N HIS A 15 -3.41 14.57 8.23
CA HIS A 15 -2.23 14.26 9.06
C HIS A 15 -2.53 13.30 10.20
N ASN A 16 -3.73 13.35 10.79
CA ASN A 16 -4.11 12.44 11.88
C ASN A 16 -4.39 11.02 11.37
N ASP A 17 -5.21 10.89 10.32
CA ASP A 17 -5.56 9.58 9.75
C ASP A 17 -4.32 8.85 9.24
N LEU A 18 -3.42 9.56 8.55
CA LEU A 18 -2.16 8.99 8.08
C LEU A 18 -1.20 8.64 9.22
N SER A 19 -1.18 9.42 10.30
CA SER A 19 -0.34 9.10 11.45
C SER A 19 -0.77 7.80 12.11
N SER A 20 -2.08 7.59 12.29
CA SER A 20 -2.64 6.33 12.78
C SER A 20 -2.27 5.17 11.86
N LEU A 21 -2.39 5.38 10.54
CA LEU A 21 -2.18 4.34 9.56
C LEU A 21 -0.71 3.93 9.41
N ILE A 22 0.20 4.90 9.39
CA ILE A 22 1.65 4.63 9.31
C ILE A 22 2.13 3.91 10.58
N SER A 23 1.51 4.17 11.72
CA SER A 23 1.80 3.46 12.97
C SER A 23 1.38 1.97 12.94
N LYS A 24 0.51 1.55 12.02
CA LYS A 24 0.13 0.12 11.84
C LYS A 24 1.09 -0.66 10.93
N VAL A 25 2.04 0.02 10.29
CA VAL A 25 2.97 -0.60 9.31
C VAL A 25 4.29 -0.96 10.00
N ASP A 26 4.43 -2.24 10.37
CA ASP A 26 5.61 -2.74 11.09
C ASP A 26 6.76 -3.20 10.17
N ARG A 27 6.49 -3.34 8.87
CA ARG A 27 7.45 -3.79 7.86
C ARG A 27 7.22 -3.06 6.54
N PRO A 28 8.19 -3.05 5.61
CA PRO A 28 7.98 -2.44 4.30
C PRO A 28 6.73 -3.00 3.61
N CYS A 29 5.84 -2.12 3.14
CA CYS A 29 4.71 -2.47 2.27
C CYS A 29 5.21 -2.81 0.84
N LEU A 30 6.06 -3.83 0.73
CA LEU A 30 6.65 -4.34 -0.51
C LEU A 30 6.30 -5.81 -0.63
N HIS A 31 5.63 -6.19 -1.72
CA HIS A 31 5.18 -7.56 -1.97
C HIS A 31 5.47 -8.00 -3.41
N ALA A 32 6.09 -9.16 -3.57
CA ALA A 32 6.30 -9.78 -4.88
C ALA A 32 5.04 -10.58 -5.28
N ALA A 33 4.08 -9.88 -5.88
CA ALA A 33 2.77 -10.46 -6.21
C ALA A 33 2.82 -11.52 -7.33
N LEU A 34 3.80 -11.43 -8.23
CA LEU A 34 3.92 -12.27 -9.41
C LEU A 34 5.38 -12.69 -9.62
N LEU A 35 5.60 -13.96 -9.92
CA LEU A 35 6.87 -14.51 -10.35
C LEU A 35 6.68 -15.27 -11.66
N GLY A 36 7.30 -14.76 -12.72
CA GLY A 36 7.31 -15.39 -14.04
C GLY A 36 8.71 -15.75 -14.48
N PHE A 37 8.93 -16.99 -14.93
CA PHE A 37 10.21 -17.41 -15.51
C PHE A 37 10.05 -18.60 -16.46
N LYS A 38 11.08 -18.82 -17.30
CA LYS A 38 11.17 -20.01 -18.16
C LYS A 38 11.71 -21.18 -17.33
N HIS A 39 10.97 -22.28 -17.26
CA HIS A 39 11.41 -23.47 -16.53
C HIS A 39 12.75 -23.98 -17.09
N PRO A 40 13.79 -24.16 -16.27
CA PRO A 40 15.15 -24.38 -16.74
C PRO A 40 15.32 -25.72 -17.47
N HIS A 41 14.51 -26.73 -17.16
CA HIS A 41 14.60 -28.05 -17.80
C HIS A 41 13.61 -28.22 -18.96
N SER A 42 12.37 -27.76 -18.80
CA SER A 42 11.28 -28.02 -19.77
C SER A 42 11.09 -26.89 -20.78
N GLY A 43 11.67 -25.71 -20.52
CA GLY A 43 11.54 -24.53 -21.37
C GLY A 43 10.16 -23.89 -21.40
N LYS A 44 9.18 -24.41 -20.64
CA LYS A 44 7.83 -23.84 -20.53
C LYS A 44 7.87 -22.53 -19.75
N VAL A 45 7.04 -21.56 -20.11
CA VAL A 45 6.81 -20.37 -19.29
C VAL A 45 5.96 -20.78 -18.10
N LEU A 46 6.42 -20.46 -16.90
CA LEU A 46 5.70 -20.67 -15.65
C LEU A 46 5.39 -19.31 -15.03
N GLU A 47 4.25 -19.23 -14.37
CA GLU A 47 3.77 -18.07 -13.65
C GLU A 47 3.23 -18.52 -12.30
N PHE A 48 3.63 -17.80 -11.25
CA PHE A 48 3.17 -18.00 -9.89
C PHE A 48 2.67 -16.66 -9.37
N SER A 49 1.51 -16.68 -8.71
CA SER A 49 0.93 -15.49 -8.08
C SER A 49 0.59 -15.75 -6.62
N CYS A 50 0.76 -14.72 -5.80
CA CYS A 50 0.36 -14.72 -4.41
C CYS A 50 -0.32 -13.39 -4.08
N PRO A 51 -1.51 -13.39 -3.46
CA PRO A 51 -2.13 -12.15 -3.02
C PRO A 51 -1.23 -11.43 -2.00
N PRO A 52 -1.35 -10.10 -1.87
CA PRO A 52 -0.66 -9.39 -0.81
C PRO A 52 -1.07 -9.93 0.56
N PRO A 53 -0.16 -9.91 1.55
CA PRO A 53 -0.50 -10.26 2.92
C PRO A 53 -1.61 -9.35 3.49
N GLU A 54 -2.35 -9.86 4.47
CA GLU A 54 -3.55 -9.23 5.04
C GLU A 54 -3.27 -7.82 5.59
N ASP A 55 -2.20 -7.67 6.37
CA ASP A 55 -1.73 -6.38 6.91
C ASP A 55 -1.51 -5.31 5.82
N PHE A 56 -0.94 -5.70 4.68
CA PHE A 56 -0.75 -4.78 3.56
C PHE A 56 -2.10 -4.48 2.87
N ALA A 57 -2.93 -5.49 2.64
CA ALA A 57 -4.23 -5.29 2.01
C ALA A 57 -5.11 -4.32 2.81
N GLU A 58 -5.16 -4.46 4.14
CA GLU A 58 -5.91 -3.60 5.06
C GLU A 58 -5.42 -2.14 5.01
N VAL A 59 -4.11 -1.92 5.15
CA VAL A 59 -3.53 -0.56 5.09
C VAL A 59 -3.79 0.09 3.73
N LEU A 60 -3.70 -0.66 2.64
CA LEU A 60 -3.98 -0.15 1.30
C LEU A 60 -5.45 0.24 1.13
N ASP A 61 -6.37 -0.52 1.71
CA ASP A 61 -7.80 -0.22 1.66
C ASP A 61 -8.14 1.03 2.48
N GLU A 62 -7.61 1.14 3.70
CA GLU A 62 -7.74 2.35 4.52
C GLU A 62 -7.17 3.59 3.80
N LEU A 63 -6.00 3.49 3.14
CA LEU A 63 -5.43 4.58 2.34
C LEU A 63 -6.38 5.09 1.24
N ARG A 64 -7.08 4.18 0.55
CA ARG A 64 -8.03 4.54 -0.51
C ARG A 64 -9.22 5.31 0.04
N HIS A 65 -9.69 4.94 1.23
CA HIS A 65 -10.79 5.64 1.89
C HIS A 65 -10.41 7.05 2.36
N VAL A 66 -9.19 7.25 2.89
CA VAL A 66 -8.71 8.57 3.32
C VAL A 66 -8.76 9.60 2.18
N THR A 67 -8.42 9.20 0.95
CA THR A 67 -8.50 10.10 -0.21
C THR A 67 -9.93 10.38 -0.68
N ALA A 68 -10.88 9.45 -0.46
CA ALA A 68 -12.26 9.59 -0.93
C ALA A 68 -13.15 10.42 0.01
N THR A 69 -12.91 10.36 1.33
CA THR A 69 -13.73 11.03 2.35
C THR A 69 -13.51 12.54 2.44
N SER A 70 -12.54 13.07 1.71
CA SER A 70 -11.95 14.38 1.92
C SER A 70 -12.09 15.33 0.73
N ASP A 71 -12.66 14.83 -0.37
CA ASP A 71 -13.14 15.62 -1.53
C ASP A 71 -14.61 16.05 -1.38
N GLY A 72 -15.24 15.76 -0.25
CA GLY A 72 -16.60 16.21 0.06
C GLY A 72 -16.63 17.09 1.30
N PHE A 73 -16.40 18.40 1.16
CA PHE A 73 -17.04 19.46 1.96
C PHE A 73 -16.74 20.83 1.33
N GLY A 74 -17.46 21.12 0.25
CA GLY A 74 -17.87 22.47 -0.08
C GLY A 74 -19.30 22.64 0.40
N GLN A 75 -19.48 23.25 1.56
CA GLN A 75 -20.59 24.16 1.90
C GLN A 75 -20.07 25.14 2.95
#